data_AF-A0AA44CPI7-F1
#
_entry.id   AF-A0AA44CPI7-F1
#
_cell.length_a   1.000
_cell.length_b   1.000
_cell.length_c   1.000
_cell.angle_alpha   90.00
_cell.angle_beta   90.00
_cell.angle_gamma   90.00
#
_symmetry.space_group_name_H-M   'P 1'
#
loop_
_entity.id
_entity.type
_entity.pdbx_description
1 polymer ?
#
loop_
_entity_poly.entity_id
_entity_poly.type
_entity_poly.pdbx_seq_one_letter_code
_entity_poly.pdbx_strand_id
1 'polypeptide(L)' 'MNNILTPRHQEIIANLCGSDNSTVVSKIIDNLLTPNEIEDLCSLISNEFMLNGITEDFEPTKYGKELEELLDIVNRNRLK' A
#
# COMPACT_ATOMS: atom_id res chain seq x y z
N MET A 1 -8.46 9.70 -16.29
CA MET A 1 -7.75 8.58 -15.65
C MET A 1 -8.08 8.64 -14.16
N ASN A 2 -8.91 7.74 -13.66
CA ASN A 2 -9.09 7.61 -12.21
C ASN A 2 -7.79 7.02 -11.67
N ASN A 3 -6.87 7.88 -11.23
CA ASN A 3 -5.62 7.43 -10.62
C ASN A 3 -5.95 6.79 -9.28
N ILE A 4 -6.02 5.46 -9.28
CA ILE A 4 -6.27 4.64 -8.09
C ILE A 4 -5.16 4.90 -7.05
N LEU A 5 -3.92 5.15 -7.49
CA LEU A 5 -2.82 5.57 -6.63
C LEU A 5 -2.60 7.09 -6.71
N THR A 6 -2.54 7.75 -5.56
CA THR A 6 -2.06 9.13 -5.45
C THR A 6 -0.52 9.15 -5.53
N PRO A 7 0.11 10.32 -5.80
CA PRO A 7 1.56 10.45 -5.71
C PRO A 7 2.12 10.02 -4.35
N ARG A 8 1.37 10.27 -3.25
CA ARG A 8 1.73 9.82 -1.91
C ARG A 8 1.73 8.30 -1.78
N HIS A 9 0.73 7.63 -2.35
CA HIS A 9 0.72 6.16 -2.38
C HIS A 9 1.94 5.58 -3.12
N GLN A 10 2.36 6.21 -4.22
CA GLN A 10 3.56 5.78 -4.95
C GLN A 10 4.85 6.00 -4.15
N GLU A 11 4.97 7.12 -3.43
CA GLU A 11 6.08 7.38 -2.50
C GLU A 11 6.12 6.33 -1.37
N ILE A 12 4.97 6.00 -0.78
CA ILE A 12 4.87 4.99 0.28
C ILE A 12 5.35 3.63 -0.23
N ILE A 13 4.87 3.20 -1.41
CA ILE A 13 5.31 1.94 -2.03
C ILE A 13 6.82 1.98 -2.32
N ALA A 14 7.37 3.13 -2.75
CA ALA A 14 8.81 3.29 -2.98
C ALA A 14 9.62 3.05 -1.71
N ASN A 15 9.18 3.63 -0.61
CA ASN A 15 9.86 3.49 0.68
C ASN A 15 9.77 2.06 1.21
N LEU A 16 8.62 1.40 1.04
CA LEU A 16 8.40 0.03 1.52
C LEU A 16 9.09 -1.05 0.68
N CYS A 17 9.07 -0.91 -0.65
CA CYS A 17 9.59 -1.92 -1.58
C CYS A 17 11.06 -1.69 -1.98
N GLY A 18 11.62 -0.52 -1.67
CA GLY A 18 12.99 -0.15 -2.04
C GLY A 18 13.15 0.29 -3.50
N SER A 19 14.40 0.32 -3.96
CA SER A 19 14.85 1.05 -5.16
C SER A 19 14.32 0.57 -6.53
N ASP A 20 13.51 -0.49 -6.60
CA ASP A 20 12.84 -0.92 -7.84
C ASP A 20 11.34 -1.21 -7.64
N ASN A 21 10.63 -0.20 -7.15
CA ASN A 21 9.19 -0.22 -6.94
C ASN A 21 8.37 0.08 -8.21
N SER A 22 9.02 0.48 -9.31
CA SER A 22 8.37 0.89 -10.56
C SER A 22 7.48 -0.22 -11.13
N THR A 23 7.98 -1.46 -11.09
CA THR A 23 7.27 -2.66 -11.51
C THR A 23 6.04 -2.92 -10.62
N VAL A 24 6.17 -2.72 -9.30
CA VAL A 24 5.09 -2.93 -8.33
C VAL A 24 3.97 -1.91 -8.54
N VAL A 25 4.31 -0.63 -8.69
CA VAL A 25 3.34 0.45 -8.95
C VAL A 25 2.56 0.17 -10.24
N SER A 26 3.27 -0.23 -11.30
CA SER A 26 2.66 -0.60 -12.58
C SER A 26 1.68 -1.77 -12.42
N LYS A 27 2.10 -2.83 -11.72
CA LYS A 27 1.24 -3.99 -11.45
C LYS A 27 0.00 -3.65 -10.62
N ILE A 28 0.08 -2.71 -9.67
CA ILE A 28 -1.10 -2.26 -8.90
C ILE A 28 -2.08 -1.53 -9.83
N ILE A 29 -1.58 -0.62 -10.68
CA ILE A 29 -2.41 0.16 -11.61
C ILE A 29 -3.11 -0.75 -12.62
N ASP A 30 -2.37 -1.71 -13.17
CA ASP A 30 -2.89 -2.67 -14.16
C ASP A 30 -3.67 -3.83 -13.52
N ASN A 31 -3.72 -3.88 -12.18
CA ASN A 31 -4.36 -4.93 -11.41
C ASN A 31 -3.81 -6.34 -11.75
N LEU A 32 -2.48 -6.43 -11.86
CA LEU A 32 -1.69 -7.61 -12.27
C LEU A 32 -0.84 -8.20 -11.14
N LEU A 33 -1.09 -7.81 -9.88
CA LEU A 33 -0.40 -8.43 -8.75
C LEU A 33 -0.80 -9.90 -8.60
N THR A 34 0.19 -10.77 -8.39
CA THR A 34 -0.06 -12.16 -8.00
C THR A 34 -0.55 -12.26 -6.56
N PRO A 35 -1.21 -13.36 -6.15
CA PRO A 35 -1.65 -13.53 -4.75
C PRO A 35 -0.53 -13.38 -3.72
N ASN A 36 0.68 -13.89 -4.03
CA ASN A 36 1.84 -13.76 -3.15
C ASN A 36 2.29 -12.29 -3.06
N GLU A 37 2.36 -11.56 -4.17
CA GLU A 37 2.72 -10.14 -4.15
C GLU A 37 1.70 -9.29 -3.37
N ILE A 38 0.41 -9.65 -3.44
CA ILE A 38 -0.63 -9.01 -2.63
C ILE A 38 -0.36 -9.27 -1.14
N GLU A 39 -0.07 -10.50 -0.75
CA GLU A 39 0.23 -10.85 0.65
C GLU A 39 1.48 -10.16 1.17
N ASP A 40 2.54 -10.12 0.38
CA ASP A 40 3.79 -9.45 0.73
C ASP A 40 3.56 -7.94 0.92
N LEU A 41 2.86 -7.29 -0.01
CA LEU A 41 2.53 -5.87 0.10
C LEU A 41 1.62 -5.56 1.28
N CYS A 42 0.55 -6.35 1.49
CA CYS A 42 -0.32 -6.17 2.63
C CYS A 42 0.43 -6.33 3.95
N SER A 43 1.36 -7.29 4.02
CA SER A 43 2.20 -7.49 5.21
C SER A 43 3.12 -6.31 5.47
N LEU A 44 3.78 -5.78 4.43
CA LEU A 44 4.64 -4.59 4.54
C LEU A 44 3.87 -3.35 5.00
N ILE A 45 2.72 -3.08 4.36
CA ILE A 45 1.86 -1.94 4.70
C ILE A 45 1.31 -2.08 6.13
N SER A 46 0.89 -3.28 6.53
CA SER A 46 0.36 -3.53 7.88
C SER A 46 1.43 -3.36 8.95
N ASN A 47 2.66 -3.82 8.69
CA ASN A 47 3.79 -3.62 9.60
C ASN A 47 4.10 -2.12 9.76
N GLU A 48 4.15 -1.38 8.65
CA GLU A 48 4.37 0.06 8.69
C GLU A 48 3.26 0.81 9.43
N PHE A 49 2.00 0.39 9.25
CA PHE A 49 0.86 0.95 9.97
C PHE A 49 0.99 0.75 11.49
N MET A 50 1.39 -0.44 11.92
CA MET A 50 1.58 -0.74 13.34
C MET A 50 2.78 0.00 13.97
N LEU A 51 3.83 0.26 13.19
CA LEU A 51 5.03 0.93 13.68
C LEU A 51 4.91 2.45 13.69
N ASN A 52 4.33 3.03 12.63
CA ASN A 52 4.37 4.47 12.36
C ASN A 52 2.99 5.07 12.02
N GLY A 53 1.99 4.22 11.76
CA GLY A 53 0.66 4.64 11.35
C GLY A 53 -0.31 4.91 12.50
N ILE A 54 -0.05 4.39 13.70
CA ILE A 54 -0.92 4.51 14.88
C ILE A 54 -0.30 5.36 15.99
N THR A 55 -1.14 6.06 16.76
CA THR A 55 -0.73 6.75 17.99
C THR A 55 -0.70 5.79 19.18
N GLU A 56 -0.18 6.27 20.32
CA GLU A 56 -0.23 5.53 21.60
C GLU A 56 -1.66 5.19 22.04
N ASP A 57 -2.65 5.96 21.59
CA ASP A 57 -4.07 5.73 21.84
C ASP A 57 -4.73 4.77 20.83
N PHE A 58 -3.93 4.11 19.98
CA PHE A 58 -4.38 3.20 18.92
C PHE A 58 -5.25 3.86 17.83
N GLU A 59 -5.14 5.18 17.67
CA GLU A 59 -5.83 5.92 16.62
C GLU A 59 -4.95 6.07 15.37
N PRO A 60 -5.50 5.92 14.15
CA PRO A 60 -4.74 6.12 12.94
C PRO A 60 -4.34 7.59 12.77
N THR A 61 -3.05 7.82 12.61
CA THR A 61 -2.50 9.13 12.22
C THR A 61 -2.91 9.48 10.79
N LYS A 62 -2.59 10.70 10.33
CA LYS A 62 -2.74 11.04 8.92
C LYS A 62 -1.99 10.06 8.00
N TYR A 63 -0.79 9.64 8.41
CA TYR A 63 -0.01 8.66 7.68
C TYR A 63 -0.66 7.26 7.74
N GLY A 64 -1.20 6.88 8.91
CA GLY A 64 -1.97 5.64 9.07
C GLY A 64 -3.14 5.55 8.10
N LYS A 65 -3.90 6.64 7.90
CA LYS A 65 -5.00 6.69 6.93
C LYS A 65 -4.52 6.51 5.49
N GLU A 66 -3.38 7.11 5.13
CA GLU A 66 -2.77 6.92 3.81
C GLU A 66 -2.35 5.44 3.58
N LEU A 67 -1.91 4.75 4.64
CA LEU A 67 -1.59 3.31 4.60
C LEU A 67 -2.85 2.44 4.49
N GLU A 68 -3.92 2.77 5.21
CA GLU A 68 -5.21 2.06 5.11
C GLU A 68 -5.80 2.18 3.71
N GLU A 69 -5.81 3.39 3.13
CA GLU A 69 -6.25 3.61 1.75
C GLU A 69 -5.43 2.78 0.75
N LEU A 70 -4.11 2.71 0.95
CA LEU A 70 -3.24 1.87 0.14
C LEU A 70 -3.54 0.37 0.31
N LEU A 71 -3.79 -0.08 1.54
CA LEU A 71 -4.15 -1.47 1.83
C LEU A 71 -5.44 -1.87 1.11
N ASP A 72 -6.44 -0.98 1.10
CA ASP A 72 -7.70 -1.17 0.37
C ASP A 72 -7.47 -1.28 -1.14
N ILE A 73 -6.62 -0.42 -1.70
CA ILE A 73 -6.27 -0.45 -3.12
C ILE A 73 -5.62 -1.78 -3.50
N VAL A 74 -4.66 -2.25 -2.71
CA VAL A 74 -3.97 -3.52 -2.95
C VAL A 74 -4.95 -4.69 -2.82
N ASN A 75 -5.77 -4.71 -1.76
CA ASN A 75 -6.72 -5.80 -1.51
C ASN A 75 -7.87 -5.88 -2.53
N ARG A 76 -8.26 -4.78 -3.20
CA ARG A 76 -9.26 -4.82 -4.28
C ARG A 76 -8.90 -5.79 -5.39
N ASN A 77 -7.61 -6.05 -5.62
CA ASN A 77 -7.15 -7.06 -6.58
C ASN A 77 -7.70 -8.47 -6.27
N ARG A 78 -8.01 -8.78 -5.00
CA ARG A 78 -8.50 -10.09 -4.55
C ARG A 78 -9.99 -10.33 -4.83
N LEU A 79 -10.75 -9.29 -5.15
CA LEU A 79 -12.21 -9.38 -5.34
C LEU A 79 -12.62 -9.75 -6.78
N LYS A 80 -11.68 -10.23 -7.60
CA LYS A 80 -11.93 -10.69 -8.97
C LYS A 80 -12.13 -12.21 -9.04
#